data_AF-A0A1Z8TVW9-F1
#
_entry.id   AF-A0A1Z8TVW9-F1
#
_cell.length_a   1.000
_cell.length_b   1.000
_cell.length_c   1.000
_cell.angle_alpha   90.00
_cell.angle_beta   90.00
_cell.angle_gamma   90.00
#
_symmetry.space_group_name_H-M   'P 1'
#
loop_
_entity.id
_entity.type
_entity.pdbx_description
1 polymer ?
#
loop_
_entity_poly.entity_id
_entity_poly.type
_entity_poly.pdbx_seq_one_letter_code
_entity_poly.pdbx_strand_id
1 'polypeptide(L)'
;MTWSWSLYYSLIFWNNVTIAHRQNINVAIDDIRDSESDFDVSLKLPLIDNLFAELKFEWLYDNQPVPGKELLDTQFSMGINNSW
;
A
#
# COMPACT_ATOMS: atom_id res chain seq x y z
N MET A 1 1.53 10.54 -21.98
CA MET A 1 0.86 9.22 -21.92
C MET A 1 1.48 8.45 -20.77
N THR A 2 0.69 7.75 -19.96
CA THR A 2 1.17 7.04 -18.76
C THR A 2 0.83 5.56 -18.86
N TRP A 3 1.80 4.70 -18.57
CA TRP A 3 1.56 3.29 -18.37
C TRP A 3 1.36 3.04 -16.88
N SER A 4 0.29 2.34 -16.53
CA SER A 4 -0.06 2.01 -15.14
C SER A 4 -0.24 0.51 -14.99
N TRP A 5 0.29 -0.04 -13.91
CA TRP A 5 0.07 -1.43 -13.52
C TRP A 5 -0.25 -1.50 -12.02
N SER A 6 -1.24 -2.32 -11.68
CA SER A 6 -1.69 -2.52 -10.31
C SER A 6 -1.91 -4.00 -10.04
N LEU A 7 -1.52 -4.42 -8.84
CA LEU A 7 -1.77 -5.75 -8.31
C LEU A 7 -2.35 -5.62 -6.90
N TYR A 8 -3.44 -6.35 -6.65
CA TYR A 8 -4.00 -6.52 -5.32
C TYR A 8 -4.22 -7.99 -5.05
N TYR A 9 -3.77 -8.44 -3.88
CA TYR A 9 -3.95 -9.80 -3.44
C TYR A 9 -4.26 -9.85 -1.95
N SER A 10 -5.19 -10.71 -1.54
CA SER A 10 -5.51 -10.94 -0.14
C SER A 10 -5.65 -12.43 0.18
N LEU A 11 -5.22 -12.78 1.38
CA LEU A 11 -5.30 -14.11 1.95
C LEU A 11 -5.96 -14.03 3.31
N ILE A 12 -7.03 -14.80 3.47
CA ILE A 12 -7.69 -15.01 4.75
C ILE A 12 -7.22 -16.36 5.30
N PHE A 13 -6.70 -16.36 6.52
CA PHE A 13 -6.29 -17.57 7.24
C PHE A 13 -6.68 -17.43 8.72
N TRP A 14 -6.62 -18.53 9.47
CA TRP A 14 -6.89 -18.64 10.92
C TRP A 14 -7.80 -17.57 11.56
N ASN A 15 -9.03 -17.94 11.87
CA ASN A 15 -9.98 -17.06 12.58
C ASN A 15 -10.17 -15.70 11.88
N ASN A 16 -10.29 -15.67 10.54
CA ASN A 16 -10.49 -14.46 9.74
C ASN A 16 -9.35 -13.42 9.77
N VAL A 17 -8.15 -13.81 10.18
CA VAL A 17 -6.96 -12.98 9.99
C VAL A 17 -6.72 -12.81 8.50
N THR A 18 -6.54 -11.57 8.05
CA THR A 18 -6.31 -11.26 6.64
C THR A 18 -4.94 -10.63 6.45
N ILE A 19 -4.12 -11.20 5.57
CA ILE A 19 -2.97 -10.49 5.01
C ILE A 19 -3.36 -10.01 3.62
N ALA A 20 -3.14 -8.74 3.33
CA ALA A 20 -3.31 -8.19 2.00
C ALA A 20 -2.06 -7.46 1.55
N HIS A 21 -1.81 -7.53 0.26
CA HIS A 21 -0.72 -6.87 -0.42
C HIS A 21 -1.29 -6.09 -1.61
N ARG A 22 -0.88 -4.83 -1.74
CA ARG A 22 -1.19 -3.97 -2.87
C ARG A 22 0.09 -3.39 -3.44
N GLN A 23 0.17 -3.33 -4.76
CA GLN A 23 1.24 -2.69 -5.49
C GLN A 23 0.66 -1.89 -6.64
N ASN A 24 1.14 -0.67 -6.81
CA ASN A 24 0.85 0.19 -7.96
C ASN A 24 2.17 0.69 -8.55
N ILE A 25 2.22 0.80 -9.87
CA ILE A 25 3.34 1.36 -10.61
C ILE A 25 2.76 2.25 -11.70
N ASN A 26 3.19 3.51 -11.73
CA ASN A 26 2.86 4.48 -12.74
C ASN A 26 4.15 4.98 -13.39
N VAL A 27 4.24 4.91 -14.71
CA VAL A 27 5.40 5.37 -15.48
C VAL A 27 4.91 6.33 -16.56
N ALA A 28 5.37 7.57 -16.53
CA ALA A 28 5.17 8.49 -17.64
C ALA A 28 5.99 8.01 -18.85
N ILE A 29 5.33 7.76 -19.97
CA ILE A 29 5.99 7.27 -21.20
C ILE A 29 6.81 8.40 -21.84
N ASP A 30 6.39 9.66 -21.65
CA ASP A 30 7.05 10.84 -22.20
C ASP A 30 8.32 11.22 -21.42
N ASP A 31 8.41 10.86 -20.14
CA ASP A 31 9.63 10.93 -19.32
C ASP A 31 9.66 9.76 -18.34
N ILE A 32 10.36 8.67 -18.70
CA ILE A 32 10.44 7.46 -17.88
C ILE A 32 11.07 7.68 -16.50
N ARG A 33 11.72 8.82 -16.28
CA ARG A 33 12.27 9.22 -14.98
C ARG A 33 11.19 9.76 -14.06
N ASP A 34 10.07 10.20 -14.61
CA ASP A 34 8.87 10.58 -13.87
C ASP A 34 8.00 9.32 -13.69
N SER A 35 8.33 8.57 -12.65
CA SER A 35 7.63 7.33 -12.30
C SER A 35 7.44 7.23 -10.80
N GLU A 36 6.27 6.74 -10.44
CA GLU A 36 5.86 6.55 -9.05
C GLU A 36 5.51 5.07 -8.84
N SER A 37 5.83 4.54 -7.67
CA SER A 37 5.38 3.21 -7.27
C SER A 37 4.98 3.19 -5.82
N ASP A 38 3.82 2.60 -5.57
CA ASP A 38 3.30 2.38 -4.23
C ASP A 38 3.32 0.88 -3.94
N PHE A 39 3.77 0.53 -2.75
CA PHE A 39 3.73 -0.83 -2.25
C PHE A 39 3.20 -0.80 -0.83
N ASP A 40 2.20 -1.62 -0.53
CA ASP A 40 1.75 -1.80 0.85
C ASP A 40 1.41 -3.24 1.20
N VAL A 41 1.62 -3.53 2.47
CA VAL A 41 1.24 -4.79 3.11
C VAL A 41 0.43 -4.45 4.33
N SER A 42 -0.73 -5.10 4.45
CA SER A 42 -1.63 -4.96 5.59
C SER A 42 -1.91 -6.30 6.24
N LEU A 43 -1.99 -6.29 7.57
CA LEU A 43 -2.45 -7.38 8.40
C LEU A 43 -3.68 -6.91 9.15
N LYS A 44 -4.80 -7.58 8.94
CA LYS A 44 -6.08 -7.34 9.63
C LYS A 44 -6.30 -8.46 10.63
N LEU A 45 -6.40 -8.09 11.90
CA LEU A 45 -6.66 -8.98 13.03
C LEU A 45 -8.10 -8.74 13.52
N PRO A 46 -9.02 -9.68 13.32
CA PRO A 46 -10.39 -9.53 13.82
C PRO A 46 -10.39 -9.53 15.35
N LEU A 47 -11.09 -8.57 15.93
CA LEU A 47 -11.23 -8.40 17.38
C LEU A 47 -12.59 -8.93 17.85
N ILE A 48 -13.66 -8.45 17.21
CA ILE A 48 -15.05 -8.91 17.36
C ILE A 48 -15.73 -8.82 15.99
N ASP A 49 -16.98 -9.27 15.88
CA ASP A 49 -17.74 -9.12 14.64
C ASP A 49 -17.72 -7.66 14.16
N ASN A 50 -17.36 -7.48 12.89
CA ASN A 50 -17.23 -6.19 12.21
C ASN A 50 -16.15 -5.24 12.76
N LEU A 51 -15.31 -5.64 13.73
CA LEU A 51 -14.21 -4.84 14.26
C LEU A 51 -12.88 -5.55 14.11
N PHE A 52 -11.89 -4.89 13.53
CA PHE A 52 -10.55 -5.44 13.36
C PHE A 52 -9.47 -4.40 13.67
N ALA A 53 -8.33 -4.86 14.19
CA ALA A 53 -7.11 -4.06 14.21
C ALA A 53 -6.39 -4.23 12.87
N GLU A 54 -5.88 -3.15 12.30
CA GLU A 54 -5.12 -3.16 11.07
C GLU A 54 -3.71 -2.63 11.33
N LEU A 55 -2.72 -3.42 10.92
CA LEU A 55 -1.33 -2.99 10.82
C LEU A 55 -1.00 -2.85 9.36
N LYS A 56 -0.52 -1.69 8.92
CA LYS A 56 -0.21 -1.40 7.53
C LYS A 56 1.19 -0.82 7.42
N PHE A 57 1.97 -1.37 6.50
CA PHE A 57 3.25 -0.83 6.08
C PHE A 57 3.14 -0.37 4.64
N GLU A 58 3.57 0.85 4.38
CA GLU A 58 3.43 1.55 3.11
C GLU A 58 4.81 2.07 2.69
N TRP A 59 5.14 1.87 1.42
CA TRP A 59 6.35 2.35 0.78
C TRP A 59 5.92 3.08 -0.49
N LEU A 60 6.28 4.35 -0.58
CA LEU A 60 6.02 5.20 -1.73
C LEU A 60 7.37 5.55 -2.34
N TYR A 61 7.60 5.11 -3.56
CA TYR A 61 8.81 5.41 -4.31
C TYR A 61 8.48 6.43 -5.40
N ASP A 62 9.11 7.59 -5.31
CA ASP A 62 8.98 8.69 -6.26
C ASP A 62 10.36 8.95 -6.87
N ASN A 63 10.48 8.83 -8.20
CA ASN A 63 11.73 9.10 -8.91
C ASN A 63 12.01 10.59 -9.15
N GLN A 64 11.03 11.48 -8.98
CA GLN A 64 11.19 12.94 -9.06
C GLN A 64 10.62 13.66 -7.82
N PRO A 65 11.18 13.37 -6.62
CA PRO A 65 10.71 14.00 -5.42
C PRO A 65 11.01 15.50 -5.44
N VAL A 66 10.10 16.28 -4.86
CA VAL A 66 10.28 17.73 -4.66
C VAL A 66 11.61 17.98 -3.92
N PRO A 67 12.37 19.05 -4.25
CA PRO A 67 13.64 19.34 -3.58
C PRO A 67 13.55 19.29 -2.05
N GLY A 68 14.37 18.44 -1.43
CA GLY A 68 14.36 18.21 0.02
C GLY A 68 13.54 17.00 0.48
N LYS A 69 12.96 16.22 -0.44
CA LYS A 69 12.29 14.94 -0.16
C LYS A 69 13.14 13.76 -0.63
N GLU A 70 13.00 12.64 0.08
CA GLU A 70 13.67 11.39 -0.27
C GLU A 70 12.92 10.68 -1.41
N LEU A 71 13.64 9.85 -2.17
CA LEU A 71 13.06 9.02 -3.24
C LEU A 71 12.11 7.95 -2.71
N LEU A 72 12.28 7.53 -1.45
CA LEU A 72 11.48 6.50 -0.80
C LEU A 72 10.90 7.08 0.48
N ASP A 73 9.58 7.20 0.54
CA ASP A 73 8.84 7.50 1.76
C ASP A 73 8.28 6.20 2.34
N THR A 74 8.47 5.97 3.63
CA THR A 74 8.01 4.76 4.31
C THR A 74 7.14 5.12 5.49
N GLN A 75 5.94 4.55 5.53
CA GLN A 75 4.97 4.81 6.58
C GLN A 75 4.52 3.50 7.23
N PHE A 76 4.47 3.52 8.56
CA PHE A 76 3.80 2.50 9.35
C PHE A 76 2.55 3.09 9.97
N SER A 77 1.43 2.41 9.77
CA SER A 77 0.12 2.79 10.29
C SER A 77 -0.44 1.63 11.12
N MET A 78 -1.00 1.94 12.29
CA MET A 78 -1.77 1.00 13.09
C MET A 78 -3.10 1.64 13.50
N GLY A 79 -4.18 0.88 13.44
CA GLY A 79 -5.51 1.40 13.74
C GLY A 79 -6.52 0.33 14.08
N ILE A 80 -7.66 0.75 14.61
CA ILE A 80 -8.84 -0.09 14.81
C ILE A 80 -9.89 0.39 13.82
N ASN A 81 -10.37 -0.51 12.98
CA ASN A 81 -11.29 -0.22 11.89
C ASN A 81 -12.55 -1.08 12.00
N ASN A 82 -13.66 -0.55 11.47
CA ASN A 82 -14.94 -1.24 11.41
C ASN A 82 -15.27 -1.60 9.95
N SER A 83 -15.80 -2.80 9.71
CA SER A 83 -16.32 -3.23 8.41
C SER A 83 -17.85 -3.26 8.49
N TRP A 84 -18.52 -2.34 7.79
CA TRP A 84 -19.98 -2.33 7.66
C TRP A 84 -20.45 -3.03 6.39
#